data_AF-A0A397F486-F1
#
_entry.id   AF-A0A397F486-F1
#
_cell.length_a   1.000
_cell.length_b   1.000
_cell.length_c   1.000
_cell.angle_alpha   90.00
_cell.angle_beta   90.00
_cell.angle_gamma   90.00
#
_symmetry.space_group_name_H-M   'P 1'
#
loop_
_entity.id
_entity.type
_entity.pdbx_description
1 polymer ?
#
loop_
_entity_poly.entity_id
_entity_poly.type
_entity_poly.pdbx_seq_one_letter_code
_entity_poly.pdbx_strand_id
1 'polypeptide(L)'
;MAATLSKFYTNLSTTSRETQRKKIYQWLAKKDHIAGMVSTKRTAKPRSWRRLGAGTTLSHETEEMLVRWVHDMRKDGVPVTHAMLQLMALEAAVDEGYSEDEFKAGWHWMVGFKRRHKLSLRARTRVGQDSNEDGIATRQEILQHVRDLMGEHGVDVMYNADQTAVNYEYLPTKTINDVGEKTMWVKCGGKTKERVTTMVLANSAGTKHPLFLVLRTTKSKVKTVVQENLVERQGFGKRLWESVEPMEAKFNCR
;
A
#
# COMPACT_ATOMS: atom_id res chain seq x y z
N MET A 1 54.09 5.39 21.18
CA MET A 1 53.25 6.05 20.16
C MET A 1 54.06 6.65 19.01
N ALA A 2 55.06 7.51 19.26
CA ALA A 2 55.89 8.08 18.19
C ALA A 2 56.59 7.02 17.31
N ALA A 3 57.22 6.00 17.93
CA ALA A 3 57.82 4.88 17.20
C ALA A 3 56.83 4.11 16.32
N THR A 4 55.58 3.94 16.78
CA THR A 4 54.51 3.28 16.03
C THR A 4 54.11 4.09 14.80
N LEU A 5 53.98 5.41 14.94
CA LEU A 5 53.66 6.30 13.81
C LEU A 5 54.80 6.34 12.79
N SER A 6 56.05 6.39 13.25
CA SER A 6 57.22 6.36 12.37
C SER A 6 57.39 5.02 11.66
N LYS A 7 56.94 3.90 12.24
CA LYS A 7 57.05 2.57 11.63
C LYS A 7 55.92 2.27 10.63
N PHE A 8 54.67 2.61 10.96
CA PHE A 8 53.49 2.19 10.19
C PHE A 8 52.85 3.31 9.36
N TYR A 9 53.22 4.56 9.58
CA TYR A 9 52.64 5.73 8.92
C TYR A 9 53.73 6.69 8.40
N THR A 10 54.73 6.11 7.73
CA THR A 10 55.93 6.78 7.22
C THR A 10 55.61 7.88 6.20
N ASN A 11 54.65 7.66 5.31
CA ASN A 11 54.36 8.57 4.19
C ASN A 11 53.26 9.60 4.47
N LEU A 12 52.84 9.76 5.73
CA LEU A 12 51.79 10.71 6.10
C LEU A 12 52.38 12.09 6.45
N SER A 13 51.69 13.15 6.00
CA SER A 13 51.94 14.51 6.47
C SER A 13 51.74 14.63 7.99
N THR A 14 52.34 15.66 8.61
CA THR A 14 52.29 15.88 10.07
C THR A 14 50.84 15.90 10.59
N THR A 15 49.94 16.59 9.89
CA THR A 15 48.50 16.66 10.24
C THR A 15 47.80 15.30 10.12
N SER A 16 48.14 14.52 9.08
CA SER A 16 47.59 13.18 8.89
C SER A 16 48.11 12.19 9.94
N ARG A 17 49.40 12.29 10.32
CA ARG A 17 49.98 11.50 11.42
C ARG A 17 49.31 11.80 12.74
N GLU A 18 49.04 13.07 13.01
CA GLU A 18 48.33 13.49 14.23
C GLU A 18 46.89 12.95 14.27
N THR A 19 46.20 12.91 13.13
CA THR A 19 44.88 12.28 13.01
C THR A 19 44.93 10.77 13.29
N GLN A 20 45.94 10.07 12.77
CA GLN A 20 46.12 8.63 13.06
C GLN A 20 46.47 8.39 14.53
N ARG A 21 47.31 9.23 15.13
CA ARG A 21 47.62 9.18 16.56
C ARG A 21 46.33 9.20 17.40
N LYS A 22 45.44 10.16 17.13
CA LYS A 22 44.15 10.28 17.82
C LYS A 22 43.27 9.03 17.64
N LYS A 23 43.20 8.47 16.42
CA LYS A 23 42.46 7.22 16.15
C LYS A 23 43.01 6.02 16.92
N ILE A 24 44.33 5.86 16.98
CA ILE A 24 44.96 4.76 17.71
C ILE A 24 44.65 4.87 19.21
N TYR A 25 44.71 6.07 19.79
CA TYR A 25 44.30 6.28 21.18
C TYR A 25 42.82 5.97 21.41
N GLN A 26 41.93 6.35 20.49
CA GLN A 26 40.51 5.99 20.57
C GLN A 26 40.28 4.46 20.49
N TRP A 27 41.06 3.74 19.68
CA TRP A 27 41.00 2.28 19.62
C TRP A 27 41.55 1.63 20.88
N LEU A 28 42.65 2.13 21.42
CA LEU A 28 43.22 1.67 22.69
C LEU A 28 42.23 1.84 23.84
N ALA A 29 41.55 3.00 23.92
CA ALA A 29 40.52 3.26 24.91
C ALA A 29 39.30 2.33 24.78
N LYS A 30 39.08 1.74 23.59
CA LYS A 30 37.96 0.82 23.30
C LYS A 30 38.43 -0.62 23.06
N LYS A 31 39.65 -0.97 23.48
CA LYS A 31 40.31 -2.24 23.15
C LYS A 31 39.45 -3.46 23.49
N ASP A 32 38.89 -3.51 24.69
CA ASP A 32 38.11 -4.66 25.16
C ASP A 32 36.80 -4.81 24.41
N HIS A 33 36.13 -3.69 24.10
CA HIS A 33 34.94 -3.68 23.26
C HIS A 33 35.24 -4.19 21.84
N ILE A 34 36.34 -3.71 21.23
CA ILE A 34 36.78 -4.17 19.91
C ILE A 34 37.11 -5.67 19.94
N ALA A 35 37.83 -6.14 20.96
CA ALA A 35 38.16 -7.56 21.13
C ALA A 35 36.88 -8.43 21.26
N GLY A 36 35.89 -7.97 22.04
CA GLY A 36 34.59 -8.64 22.15
C GLY A 36 33.77 -8.65 20.86
N MET A 37 33.89 -7.61 20.02
CA MET A 37 33.25 -7.63 18.70
C MET A 37 33.97 -8.55 17.71
N VAL A 38 35.30 -8.65 17.78
CA VAL A 38 36.09 -9.52 16.89
C VAL A 38 35.88 -11.00 17.22
N SER A 39 35.67 -11.35 18.50
CA SER A 39 35.41 -12.74 18.90
C SER A 39 34.07 -13.28 18.40
N THR A 40 33.13 -12.41 18.02
CA THR A 40 31.81 -12.81 17.52
C THR A 40 31.81 -12.93 15.99
N LYS A 41 31.47 -14.12 15.46
CA LYS A 41 31.45 -14.40 14.00
C LYS A 41 30.72 -13.35 13.16
N ARG A 42 29.61 -12.80 13.67
CA ARG A 42 28.79 -11.78 12.98
C ARG A 42 29.47 -10.42 12.85
N THR A 43 30.34 -10.06 13.79
CA THR A 43 30.96 -8.73 13.91
C THR A 43 32.47 -8.74 13.68
N ALA A 44 33.06 -9.91 13.39
CA ALA A 44 34.49 -10.07 13.14
C ALA A 44 35.01 -9.43 11.84
N LYS A 45 34.18 -9.39 10.79
CA LYS A 45 34.54 -8.86 9.47
C LYS A 45 34.27 -7.34 9.25
N PRO A 46 33.19 -6.74 9.76
CA PRO A 46 32.90 -5.33 9.48
C PRO A 46 33.95 -4.38 10.09
N ARG A 47 34.42 -3.43 9.28
CA ARG A 47 35.37 -2.37 9.70
C ARG A 47 34.72 -1.26 10.55
N SER A 48 33.40 -1.21 10.56
CA SER A 48 32.60 -0.26 11.32
C SER A 48 31.37 -0.98 11.84
N TRP A 49 31.09 -0.81 13.12
CA TRP A 49 29.90 -1.33 13.76
C TRP A 49 29.13 -0.18 14.38
N ARG A 50 27.81 -0.17 14.17
CA ARG A 50 26.87 0.75 14.81
C ARG A 50 25.86 -0.09 15.57
N ARG A 51 25.41 0.39 16.73
CA ARG A 51 24.28 -0.22 17.42
C ARG A 51 23.07 -0.22 16.48
N LEU A 52 22.26 -1.27 16.59
CA LEU A 52 20.93 -1.26 15.96
C LEU A 52 20.19 0.01 16.43
N GLY A 53 19.59 0.78 15.53
CA GLY A 53 18.94 2.04 15.87
C GLY A 53 19.84 3.30 15.85
N ALA A 54 21.17 3.18 15.79
CA ALA A 54 22.07 4.35 15.87
C ALA A 54 22.07 5.28 14.63
N GLY A 55 21.14 5.06 13.69
CA GLY A 55 20.91 5.90 12.52
C GLY A 55 19.45 5.87 12.09
N THR A 56 18.54 5.56 13.02
CA THR A 56 17.10 5.66 12.79
C THR A 56 16.64 7.06 13.16
N THR A 57 15.68 7.59 12.41
CA THR A 57 15.09 8.90 12.68
C THR A 57 14.20 8.85 13.92
N LEU A 58 13.45 7.76 14.11
CA LEU A 58 12.66 7.52 15.32
C LEU A 58 13.49 6.79 16.37
N SER A 59 13.15 7.01 17.64
CA SER A 59 13.74 6.25 18.75
C SER A 59 13.44 4.76 18.65
N HIS A 60 14.24 3.97 19.38
CA HIS A 60 14.01 2.54 19.46
C HIS A 60 12.64 2.20 20.09
N GLU A 61 12.23 2.96 21.11
CA GLU A 61 10.97 2.77 21.83
C GLU A 61 9.77 3.06 20.92
N THR A 62 9.82 4.15 20.16
CA THR A 62 8.80 4.50 19.17
C THR A 62 8.69 3.42 18.09
N GLU A 63 9.82 2.92 17.56
CA GLU A 63 9.79 1.81 16.62
C GLU A 63 9.20 0.53 17.23
N GLU A 64 9.46 0.24 18.51
CA GLU A 64 8.85 -0.90 19.21
C GLU A 64 7.34 -0.74 19.37
N MET A 65 6.85 0.46 19.67
CA MET A 65 5.41 0.74 19.73
C MET A 65 4.74 0.47 18.37
N LEU A 66 5.36 0.93 17.28
CA LEU A 66 4.87 0.66 15.92
C LEU A 66 4.86 -0.84 15.61
N VAL A 67 5.88 -1.58 16.06
CA VAL A 67 5.92 -3.04 15.91
C VAL A 67 4.79 -3.71 16.69
N ARG A 68 4.54 -3.32 17.94
CA ARG A 68 3.43 -3.84 18.76
C ARG A 68 2.09 -3.56 18.10
N TRP A 69 1.85 -2.33 17.65
CA TRP A 69 0.65 -1.96 16.91
C TRP A 69 0.45 -2.84 15.66
N VAL A 70 1.51 -3.08 14.88
CA VAL A 70 1.46 -3.99 13.73
C VAL A 70 1.05 -5.41 14.16
N HIS A 71 1.61 -5.93 15.25
CA HIS A 71 1.26 -7.26 15.76
C HIS A 71 -0.17 -7.34 16.29
N ASP A 72 -0.66 -6.30 16.99
CA ASP A 72 -2.01 -6.26 17.53
C ASP A 72 -3.05 -6.23 16.41
N MET A 73 -2.86 -5.36 15.40
CA MET A 73 -3.71 -5.34 14.20
C MET A 73 -3.77 -6.72 13.53
N ARG A 74 -2.63 -7.42 13.44
CA ARG A 74 -2.60 -8.79 12.88
C ARG A 74 -3.27 -9.82 13.77
N LYS A 75 -3.09 -9.74 15.09
CA LYS A 75 -3.77 -10.62 16.05
C LYS A 75 -5.28 -10.51 15.88
N ASP A 76 -5.74 -9.31 15.55
CA ASP A 76 -7.13 -9.03 15.21
C ASP A 76 -7.50 -9.31 13.75
N GLY A 77 -6.60 -9.87 12.94
CA GLY A 77 -6.82 -10.19 11.54
C GLY A 77 -7.04 -8.95 10.66
N VAL A 78 -6.65 -7.76 11.13
CA VAL A 78 -6.70 -6.53 10.35
C VAL A 78 -5.42 -6.43 9.51
N PRO A 79 -5.54 -6.32 8.17
CA PRO A 79 -4.36 -6.25 7.31
C PRO A 79 -3.70 -4.88 7.44
N VAL A 80 -2.39 -4.86 7.72
CA VAL A 80 -1.62 -3.62 7.80
C VAL A 80 -0.98 -3.32 6.45
N THR A 81 -1.48 -2.29 5.77
CA THR A 81 -0.93 -1.83 4.49
C THR A 81 0.27 -0.91 4.69
N HIS A 82 0.99 -0.63 3.61
CA HIS A 82 2.09 0.33 3.60
C HIS A 82 1.62 1.74 4.00
N ALA A 83 0.48 2.18 3.48
CA ALA A 83 -0.08 3.49 3.82
C ALA A 83 -0.47 3.58 5.29
N MET A 84 -1.07 2.53 5.86
CA MET A 84 -1.40 2.49 7.29
C MET A 84 -0.14 2.60 8.16
N LEU A 85 0.89 1.81 7.85
CA LEU A 85 2.17 1.90 8.58
C LEU A 85 2.81 3.28 8.43
N GLN A 86 2.73 3.89 7.24
CA GLN A 86 3.24 5.24 7.02
C GLN A 86 2.52 6.27 7.89
N LEU A 87 1.18 6.24 7.92
CA LEU A 87 0.37 7.14 8.74
C LEU A 87 0.69 7.00 10.22
N MET A 88 0.72 5.76 10.74
CA MET A 88 1.05 5.53 12.14
C MET A 88 2.48 5.96 12.49
N ALA A 89 3.43 5.79 11.56
CA ALA A 89 4.80 6.24 11.78
C ALA A 89 4.91 7.76 11.80
N LEU A 90 4.14 8.46 10.98
CA LEU A 90 4.07 9.93 11.00
C LEU A 90 3.46 10.43 12.32
N GLU A 91 2.36 9.83 12.76
CA GLU A 91 1.72 10.15 14.04
C GLU A 91 2.69 9.93 15.21
N ALA A 92 3.36 8.78 15.24
CA ALA A 92 4.36 8.48 16.27
C ALA A 92 5.58 9.44 16.21
N ALA A 93 5.91 9.99 15.04
CA ALA A 93 6.96 11.00 14.91
C ALA A 93 6.53 12.35 15.49
N VAL A 94 5.28 12.73 15.27
CA VAL A 94 4.70 13.95 15.87
C VAL A 94 4.70 13.85 17.39
N ASP A 95 4.34 12.69 17.95
CA ASP A 95 4.39 12.43 19.39
C ASP A 95 5.82 12.52 19.96
N GLU A 96 6.83 12.16 19.16
CA GLU A 96 8.25 12.27 19.51
C GLU A 96 8.82 13.69 19.25
N GLY A 97 8.00 14.61 18.74
CA GLY A 97 8.33 16.02 18.53
C GLY A 97 8.89 16.37 17.14
N TYR A 98 8.78 15.48 16.16
CA TYR A 98 9.16 15.75 14.78
C TYR A 98 8.03 16.40 13.99
N SER A 99 8.38 17.36 13.14
CA SER A 99 7.46 17.90 12.12
C SER A 99 7.37 16.98 10.88
N GLU A 100 6.31 17.14 10.09
CA GLU A 100 6.11 16.37 8.84
C GLU A 100 7.25 16.57 7.81
N ASP A 101 7.96 17.70 7.89
CA ASP A 101 9.11 17.99 7.02
C ASP A 101 10.37 17.23 7.45
N GLU A 102 10.52 16.95 8.75
CA GLU A 102 11.68 16.26 9.33
C GLU A 102 11.58 14.73 9.19
N PHE A 103 10.37 14.19 9.26
CA PHE A 103 10.13 12.77 9.10
C PHE A 103 8.94 12.48 8.18
N LYS A 104 9.23 11.94 7.00
CA LYS A 104 8.22 11.63 5.96
C LYS A 104 7.72 10.19 5.96
N ALA A 105 8.24 9.36 6.87
CA ALA A 105 8.07 7.91 6.86
C ALA A 105 8.29 7.30 5.44
N GLY A 106 9.27 7.82 4.69
CA GLY A 106 9.47 7.50 3.28
C GLY A 106 9.97 6.08 3.00
N TRP A 107 10.03 5.70 1.72
CA TRP A 107 10.38 4.34 1.26
C TRP A 107 11.61 3.75 1.97
N HIS A 108 12.71 4.50 2.06
CA HIS A 108 13.96 4.05 2.68
C HIS A 108 13.80 3.75 4.17
N TRP A 109 13.06 4.59 4.90
CA TRP A 109 12.78 4.35 6.32
C TRP A 109 11.95 3.08 6.48
N MET A 110 10.87 2.92 5.72
CA MET A 110 10.01 1.74 5.78
C MET A 110 10.74 0.44 5.43
N VAL A 111 11.59 0.44 4.41
CA VAL A 111 12.44 -0.72 4.07
C VAL A 111 13.39 -1.04 5.23
N GLY A 112 13.99 0.00 5.82
CA GLY A 112 14.84 -0.13 7.00
C GLY A 112 14.10 -0.71 8.20
N PHE A 113 12.94 -0.16 8.54
CA PHE A 113 12.07 -0.58 9.64
C PHE A 113 11.68 -2.05 9.50
N LYS A 114 11.13 -2.42 8.33
CA LYS A 114 10.77 -3.81 8.03
C LYS A 114 11.95 -4.76 8.19
N ARG A 115 13.13 -4.40 7.66
CA ARG A 115 14.34 -5.22 7.77
C ARG A 115 14.82 -5.34 9.22
N ARG A 116 14.81 -4.26 10.00
CA ARG A 116 15.23 -4.26 11.43
C ARG A 116 14.34 -5.18 12.26
N HIS A 117 13.03 -5.12 12.01
CA HIS A 117 12.01 -5.83 12.79
C HIS A 117 11.52 -7.13 12.15
N LYS A 118 12.21 -7.61 11.10
CA LYS A 118 11.90 -8.87 10.39
C LYS A 118 10.46 -8.96 9.87
N LEU A 119 9.96 -7.84 9.36
CA LEU A 119 8.66 -7.73 8.72
C LEU A 119 8.80 -7.77 7.19
N SER A 120 7.82 -8.33 6.49
CA SER A 120 7.81 -8.43 5.03
C SER A 120 6.42 -8.15 4.45
N LEU A 121 6.37 -7.58 3.24
CA LEU A 121 5.10 -7.45 2.51
C LEU A 121 4.72 -8.82 1.96
N ARG A 122 3.53 -9.30 2.31
CA ARG A 122 3.01 -10.57 1.83
C ARG A 122 1.75 -10.32 1.02
N ALA A 123 1.73 -10.87 -0.19
CA ALA A 123 0.55 -10.88 -1.03
C ALA A 123 -0.40 -11.99 -0.58
N ARG A 124 -1.70 -11.70 -0.65
CA ARG A 124 -2.79 -12.64 -0.53
C ARG A 124 -2.61 -13.69 -1.61
N THR A 125 -2.62 -14.96 -1.23
CA THR A 125 -2.13 -16.09 -2.02
C THR A 125 -3.01 -16.51 -3.21
N ARG A 126 -3.94 -15.65 -3.68
CA ARG A 126 -4.69 -15.89 -4.93
C ARG A 126 -5.19 -14.60 -5.59
N VAL A 127 -4.67 -14.34 -6.80
CA VAL A 127 -5.31 -13.99 -8.10
C VAL A 127 -4.23 -13.30 -8.95
N GLY A 128 -3.88 -13.90 -10.09
CA GLY A 128 -2.97 -13.34 -11.09
C GLY A 128 -3.74 -12.73 -12.26
N GLN A 129 -3.15 -11.74 -12.92
CA GLN A 129 -3.52 -11.28 -14.26
C GLN A 129 -2.24 -10.95 -15.04
N ASP A 130 -2.23 -11.33 -16.32
CA ASP A 130 -1.14 -11.13 -17.28
C ASP A 130 -1.02 -9.67 -17.76
N SER A 131 0.17 -9.29 -18.22
CA SER A 131 0.48 -8.00 -18.84
C SER A 131 0.41 -8.09 -20.37
N ASN A 132 -0.38 -7.21 -21.01
CA ASN A 132 -0.51 -7.12 -22.47
C ASN A 132 0.38 -6.02 -23.05
N GLU A 133 1.48 -6.38 -23.71
CA GLU A 133 2.28 -5.46 -24.54
C GLU A 133 1.61 -5.17 -25.91
N ASP A 134 0.76 -6.07 -26.43
CA ASP A 134 0.00 -5.92 -27.69
C ASP A 134 -1.13 -4.86 -27.66
N GLY A 135 -1.40 -4.26 -26.50
CA GLY A 135 -2.53 -3.34 -26.33
C GLY A 135 -2.28 -1.91 -26.84
N ILE A 136 -1.02 -1.48 -26.98
CA ILE A 136 -0.70 -0.06 -27.21
C ILE A 136 -0.92 0.36 -28.67
N ALA A 137 -0.46 -0.44 -29.64
CA ALA A 137 -0.63 -0.14 -31.07
C ALA A 137 -2.12 -0.20 -31.45
N THR A 138 -2.80 -1.28 -31.07
CA THR A 138 -4.24 -1.49 -31.25
C THR A 138 -5.08 -0.34 -30.66
N ARG A 139 -4.66 0.21 -29.51
CA ARG A 139 -5.34 1.35 -28.89
C ARG A 139 -5.26 2.62 -29.74
N GLN A 140 -4.14 2.90 -30.40
CA GLN A 140 -3.98 4.13 -31.20
C GLN A 140 -4.88 4.09 -32.45
N GLU A 141 -4.95 2.94 -33.12
CA GLU A 141 -5.81 2.75 -34.29
C GLU A 141 -7.29 2.97 -33.94
N ILE A 142 -7.74 2.37 -32.82
CA ILE A 142 -9.11 2.54 -32.33
C ILE A 142 -9.40 4.01 -31.97
N LEU A 143 -8.47 4.68 -31.29
CA LEU A 143 -8.64 6.09 -30.92
C LEU A 143 -8.78 7.00 -32.13
N GLN A 144 -8.01 6.75 -33.19
CA GLN A 144 -8.10 7.54 -34.42
C GLN A 144 -9.45 7.32 -35.11
N HIS A 145 -9.87 6.06 -35.27
CA HIS A 145 -11.15 5.74 -35.88
C HIS A 145 -12.34 6.37 -35.15
N VAL A 146 -12.34 6.36 -33.82
CA VAL A 146 -13.39 7.00 -33.01
C VAL A 146 -13.42 8.52 -33.23
N ARG A 147 -12.27 9.19 -33.34
CA ARG A 147 -12.21 10.64 -33.59
C ARG A 147 -12.77 11.01 -34.96
N ASP A 148 -12.47 10.23 -35.98
CA ASP A 148 -12.96 10.46 -37.33
C ASP A 148 -14.49 10.35 -37.37
N LEU A 149 -15.05 9.32 -36.73
CA LEU A 149 -16.51 9.15 -36.56
C LEU A 149 -17.15 10.30 -35.77
N MET A 150 -16.49 10.79 -34.72
CA MET A 150 -16.98 11.95 -33.98
C MET A 150 -17.06 13.19 -34.86
N GLY A 151 -16.06 13.41 -35.71
CA GLY A 151 -16.04 14.51 -36.68
C GLY A 151 -17.14 14.38 -37.74
N GLU A 152 -17.33 13.18 -38.30
CA GLU A 152 -18.35 12.89 -39.32
C GLU A 152 -19.77 13.13 -38.80
N HIS A 153 -20.05 12.69 -37.57
CA HIS A 153 -21.39 12.75 -36.98
C HIS A 153 -21.65 13.98 -36.11
N GLY A 154 -20.69 14.91 -35.99
CA GLY A 154 -20.82 16.09 -35.13
C GLY A 154 -21.03 15.73 -33.66
N VAL A 155 -20.35 14.68 -33.17
CA VAL A 155 -20.48 14.23 -31.78
C VAL A 155 -19.52 15.01 -30.90
N ASP A 156 -20.06 15.92 -30.10
CA ASP A 156 -19.26 16.74 -29.17
C ASP A 156 -18.88 16.01 -27.87
N VAL A 157 -19.75 15.10 -27.41
CA VAL A 157 -19.60 14.42 -26.11
C VAL A 157 -19.73 12.91 -26.27
N MET A 158 -18.68 12.19 -25.86
CA MET A 158 -18.68 10.73 -25.81
C MET A 158 -18.88 10.25 -24.37
N TYR A 159 -19.73 9.25 -24.19
CA TYR A 159 -19.96 8.61 -22.90
C TYR A 159 -19.36 7.21 -22.89
N ASN A 160 -18.56 6.91 -21.87
CA ASN A 160 -18.12 5.55 -21.58
C ASN A 160 -18.91 5.00 -20.40
N ALA A 161 -19.65 3.92 -20.65
CA ALA A 161 -20.44 3.22 -19.64
C ALA A 161 -19.89 1.80 -19.48
N ASP A 162 -19.63 1.38 -18.25
CA ASP A 162 -19.23 -0.01 -17.98
C ASP A 162 -19.84 -0.53 -16.69
N GLN A 163 -20.10 -1.83 -16.63
CA GLN A 163 -20.60 -2.50 -15.44
C GLN A 163 -19.44 -3.07 -14.65
N THR A 164 -19.27 -2.58 -13.43
CA THR A 164 -18.28 -3.10 -12.48
C THR A 164 -18.94 -3.64 -11.23
N ALA A 165 -18.28 -4.57 -10.56
CA ALA A 165 -18.75 -5.07 -9.29
C ALA A 165 -18.15 -4.24 -8.15
N VAL A 166 -19.02 -3.66 -7.33
CA VAL A 166 -18.65 -3.01 -6.07
C VAL A 166 -18.84 -4.03 -4.95
N ASN A 167 -17.74 -4.45 -4.35
CA ASN A 167 -17.76 -5.40 -3.24
C ASN A 167 -18.23 -4.70 -1.96
N TYR A 168 -19.03 -5.39 -1.15
CA TYR A 168 -19.43 -4.88 0.17
C TYR A 168 -18.24 -4.76 1.12
N GLU A 169 -17.26 -5.65 0.97
CA GLU A 169 -16.06 -5.67 1.80
C GLU A 169 -14.82 -5.80 0.91
N TYR A 170 -13.96 -4.77 0.95
CA TYR A 170 -12.69 -4.77 0.20
C TYR A 170 -11.52 -4.96 1.16
N LEU A 171 -11.05 -6.19 1.29
CA LEU A 171 -9.90 -6.52 2.14
C LEU A 171 -8.59 -6.32 1.36
N PRO A 172 -7.62 -5.57 1.92
CA PRO A 172 -6.30 -5.42 1.33
C PRO A 172 -5.66 -6.75 0.92
N THR A 173 -5.14 -6.77 -0.31
CA THR A 173 -4.45 -7.93 -0.90
C THR A 173 -3.02 -8.06 -0.43
N LYS A 174 -2.43 -7.04 0.19
CA LYS A 174 -1.07 -7.11 0.74
C LYS A 174 -1.08 -6.61 2.16
N THR A 175 -0.46 -7.36 3.04
CA THR A 175 -0.31 -7.01 4.45
C THR A 175 1.10 -7.33 4.90
N ILE A 176 1.61 -6.51 5.82
CA ILE A 176 2.92 -6.71 6.41
C ILE A 176 2.79 -7.89 7.36
N ASN A 177 3.65 -8.92 7.25
CA ASN A 177 3.69 -10.07 8.14
C ASN A 177 5.13 -10.47 8.56
N ASP A 178 5.23 -11.35 9.56
CA ASP A 178 6.50 -11.91 10.00
C ASP A 178 7.15 -12.75 8.90
N VAL A 179 8.48 -12.63 8.80
CA VAL A 179 9.26 -13.38 7.81
C VAL A 179 9.19 -14.87 8.13
N GLY A 180 8.71 -15.67 7.17
CA GLY A 180 8.66 -17.13 7.24
C GLY A 180 7.27 -17.73 7.53
N GLU A 181 6.28 -16.92 7.92
CA GLU A 181 4.93 -17.44 8.14
C GLU A 181 4.28 -17.92 6.85
N LYS A 182 3.67 -19.11 6.87
CA LYS A 182 3.08 -19.75 5.69
C LYS A 182 1.63 -19.33 5.44
N THR A 183 0.90 -19.01 6.49
CA THR A 183 -0.56 -18.75 6.44
C THR A 183 -0.86 -17.41 7.09
N MET A 184 -1.75 -16.64 6.48
CA MET A 184 -2.20 -15.35 6.98
C MET A 184 -3.71 -15.38 7.19
N TRP A 185 -4.16 -15.06 8.41
CA TRP A 185 -5.58 -14.91 8.73
C TRP A 185 -5.96 -13.43 8.67
N VAL A 186 -6.99 -13.11 7.89
CA VAL A 186 -7.58 -11.78 7.82
C VAL A 186 -9.03 -11.92 8.29
N LYS A 187 -9.42 -11.17 9.33
CA LYS A 187 -10.82 -11.12 9.77
C LYS A 187 -11.64 -10.50 8.65
N CYS A 188 -12.75 -11.16 8.33
CA CYS A 188 -13.67 -10.77 7.30
C CYS A 188 -15.08 -10.91 7.85
N GLY A 189 -16.00 -10.02 7.49
CA GLY A 189 -17.43 -10.15 7.77
C GLY A 189 -18.12 -11.31 7.03
N GLY A 190 -17.38 -12.21 6.40
CA GLY A 190 -17.90 -13.29 5.54
C GLY A 190 -18.40 -12.81 4.17
N LYS A 191 -18.34 -11.50 3.90
CA LYS A 191 -18.97 -10.85 2.74
C LYS A 191 -17.99 -10.45 1.64
N THR A 192 -16.76 -10.96 1.63
CA THR A 192 -15.77 -10.64 0.59
C THR A 192 -16.25 -10.95 -0.83
N LYS A 193 -17.20 -11.89 -0.97
CA LYS A 193 -17.81 -12.27 -2.25
C LYS A 193 -19.13 -11.58 -2.54
N GLU A 194 -19.74 -10.94 -1.53
CA GLU A 194 -20.94 -10.15 -1.75
C GLU A 194 -20.55 -8.87 -2.50
N ARG A 195 -21.26 -8.61 -3.59
CA ARG A 195 -21.04 -7.45 -4.44
C ARG A 195 -22.35 -7.01 -5.07
N VAL A 196 -22.48 -5.71 -5.27
CA VAL A 196 -23.51 -5.12 -6.11
C VAL A 196 -22.90 -4.78 -7.45
N THR A 197 -23.61 -5.06 -8.53
CA THR A 197 -23.19 -4.58 -9.85
C THR A 197 -23.56 -3.11 -9.95
N THR A 198 -22.61 -2.27 -10.32
CA THR A 198 -22.84 -0.85 -10.57
C THR A 198 -22.42 -0.51 -11.98
N MET A 199 -23.22 0.27 -12.69
CA MET A 199 -22.82 0.88 -13.93
C MET A 199 -22.17 2.23 -13.62
N VAL A 200 -20.92 2.39 -14.04
CA VAL A 200 -20.17 3.64 -13.99
C VAL A 200 -20.29 4.34 -15.33
N LEU A 201 -20.45 5.66 -15.30
CA LEU A 201 -20.58 6.47 -16.50
C LEU A 201 -19.67 7.69 -16.39
N ALA A 202 -18.85 7.92 -17.41
CA ALA A 202 -18.01 9.11 -17.52
C ALA A 202 -18.07 9.66 -18.95
N ASN A 203 -17.99 10.98 -19.08
CA ASN A 203 -17.99 11.62 -20.39
C ASN A 203 -16.58 12.06 -20.83
N SER A 204 -16.45 12.45 -22.11
CA SER A 204 -15.18 12.90 -22.72
C SER A 204 -14.60 14.16 -22.10
N ALA A 205 -15.39 14.96 -21.37
CA ALA A 205 -14.92 16.11 -20.59
C ALA A 205 -14.31 15.72 -19.23
N GLY A 206 -14.33 14.44 -18.87
CA GLY A 206 -13.83 13.93 -17.59
C GLY A 206 -14.85 13.99 -16.45
N THR A 207 -16.10 14.39 -16.72
CA THR A 207 -17.17 14.38 -15.74
C THR A 207 -17.58 12.96 -15.43
N LYS A 208 -17.57 12.61 -14.15
CA LYS A 208 -18.08 11.33 -13.64
C LYS A 208 -19.53 11.52 -13.22
N HIS A 209 -20.41 10.68 -13.73
CA HIS A 209 -21.83 10.71 -13.38
C HIS A 209 -22.11 9.83 -12.16
N PRO A 210 -23.23 10.03 -11.46
CA PRO A 210 -23.63 9.19 -10.34
C PRO A 210 -23.64 7.70 -10.71
N LEU A 211 -23.25 6.88 -9.73
CA LEU A 211 -23.28 5.42 -9.87
C LEU A 211 -24.71 4.94 -10.04
N PHE A 212 -24.95 4.08 -11.03
CA PHE A 212 -26.23 3.41 -11.21
C PHE A 212 -26.16 1.98 -10.66
N LEU A 213 -27.03 1.63 -9.72
CA LEU A 213 -27.07 0.27 -9.17
C LEU A 213 -27.82 -0.66 -10.13
N VAL A 214 -27.15 -1.69 -10.61
CA VAL A 214 -27.74 -2.72 -11.47
C VAL A 214 -28.22 -3.86 -10.60
N LEU A 215 -29.49 -3.79 -10.20
CA LEU A 215 -30.13 -4.82 -9.39
C LEU A 215 -30.69 -5.92 -10.29
N ARG A 216 -30.30 -7.17 -10.02
CA ARG A 216 -30.80 -8.33 -10.79
C ARG A 216 -32.20 -8.69 -10.34
N THR A 217 -33.12 -8.77 -11.29
CA THR A 217 -34.45 -9.35 -11.09
C THR A 217 -34.66 -10.52 -12.04
N THR A 218 -35.36 -11.56 -11.59
CA THR A 218 -35.80 -12.63 -12.47
C THR A 218 -36.96 -12.13 -13.32
N LYS A 219 -36.86 -12.27 -14.64
CA LYS A 219 -37.96 -11.89 -15.55
C LYS A 219 -39.18 -12.77 -15.31
N SER A 220 -40.36 -12.17 -15.24
CA SER A 220 -41.61 -12.92 -15.22
C SER A 220 -41.86 -13.56 -16.59
N LYS A 221 -42.43 -14.76 -16.61
CA LYS A 221 -42.90 -15.42 -17.84
C LYS A 221 -44.31 -15.00 -18.23
N VAL A 222 -45.03 -14.33 -17.33
CA VAL A 222 -46.43 -13.92 -17.54
C VAL A 222 -46.46 -12.52 -18.15
N LYS A 223 -46.99 -12.39 -19.37
CA LYS A 223 -46.96 -11.14 -20.15
C LYS A 223 -47.59 -9.95 -19.43
N THR A 224 -48.71 -10.15 -18.73
CA THR A 224 -49.39 -9.09 -17.98
C THR A 224 -48.51 -8.55 -16.85
N VAL A 225 -47.87 -9.44 -16.10
CA VAL A 225 -46.91 -9.08 -15.04
C VAL A 225 -45.66 -8.41 -15.61
N VAL A 226 -45.21 -8.78 -16.82
CA VAL A 226 -44.09 -8.07 -17.47
C VAL A 226 -44.47 -6.63 -17.80
N GLN A 227 -45.66 -6.40 -18.36
CA GLN A 227 -46.13 -5.04 -18.65
C GLN A 227 -46.32 -4.22 -17.37
N GLU A 228 -46.96 -4.79 -16.36
CA GLU A 228 -47.11 -4.16 -15.04
C GLU A 228 -45.74 -3.80 -14.43
N ASN A 229 -44.76 -4.72 -14.46
CA ASN A 229 -43.42 -4.43 -13.94
C ASN A 229 -42.74 -3.29 -14.72
N LEU A 230 -42.87 -3.24 -16.05
CA LEU A 230 -42.25 -2.19 -16.87
C LEU A 230 -42.87 -0.81 -16.59
N VAL A 231 -44.19 -0.75 -16.42
CA VAL A 231 -44.92 0.51 -16.23
C VAL A 231 -44.82 1.01 -14.79
N GLU A 232 -45.06 0.12 -13.81
CA GLU A 232 -45.23 0.52 -12.41
C GLU A 232 -43.99 0.31 -11.56
N ARG A 233 -43.07 -0.58 -11.98
CA ARG A 233 -41.95 -1.05 -11.14
C ARG A 233 -40.59 -0.88 -11.82
N GLN A 234 -40.50 -0.01 -12.85
CA GLN A 234 -39.27 0.27 -13.60
C GLN A 234 -38.56 -0.98 -14.13
N GLY A 235 -39.32 -2.03 -14.46
CA GLY A 235 -38.81 -3.33 -14.89
C GLY A 235 -38.39 -4.29 -13.77
N PHE A 236 -38.42 -3.86 -12.51
CA PHE A 236 -38.18 -4.72 -11.35
C PHE A 236 -39.37 -5.64 -11.05
N GLY A 237 -39.08 -6.82 -10.50
CA GLY A 237 -40.13 -7.72 -10.02
C GLY A 237 -40.70 -7.23 -8.69
N LYS A 238 -41.97 -7.55 -8.42
CA LYS A 238 -42.72 -7.13 -7.22
C LYS A 238 -41.92 -7.15 -5.91
N ARG A 239 -41.31 -8.29 -5.55
CA ARG A 239 -40.56 -8.43 -4.28
C ARG A 239 -39.33 -7.52 -4.19
N LEU A 240 -38.64 -7.30 -5.30
CA LEU A 240 -37.48 -6.41 -5.31
C LEU A 240 -37.95 -4.96 -5.23
N TRP A 241 -39.02 -4.62 -5.95
CA TRP A 241 -39.62 -3.30 -5.94
C TRP A 241 -40.03 -2.85 -4.54
N GLU A 242 -40.64 -3.75 -3.74
CA GLU A 242 -40.99 -3.50 -2.32
C GLU A 242 -39.80 -3.02 -1.47
N SER A 243 -38.57 -3.39 -1.85
CA SER A 243 -37.35 -2.92 -1.17
C SER A 243 -36.72 -1.70 -1.85
N VAL A 244 -36.82 -1.58 -3.17
CA VAL A 244 -36.19 -0.51 -3.97
C VAL A 244 -36.96 0.80 -3.87
N GLU A 245 -38.29 0.76 -3.96
CA GLU A 245 -39.16 1.95 -3.95
C GLU A 245 -38.93 2.84 -2.70
N PRO A 246 -38.85 2.30 -1.47
CA PRO A 246 -38.53 3.11 -0.30
C PRO A 246 -37.12 3.72 -0.36
N MET A 247 -36.16 3.04 -0.97
CA MET A 247 -34.79 3.55 -1.10
C MET A 247 -34.71 4.67 -2.15
N GLU A 248 -35.33 4.49 -3.30
CA GLU A 248 -35.46 5.52 -4.34
C GLU A 248 -36.09 6.79 -3.76
N ALA A 249 -37.21 6.65 -3.03
CA ALA A 249 -37.88 7.78 -2.39
C ALA A 249 -37.00 8.46 -1.32
N LYS A 250 -36.31 7.67 -0.49
CA LYS A 250 -35.46 8.19 0.59
C LYS A 250 -34.22 8.94 0.08
N PHE A 251 -33.59 8.43 -0.98
CA PHE A 251 -32.34 8.99 -1.51
C PHE A 251 -32.55 9.90 -2.72
N ASN A 252 -33.79 10.06 -3.17
CA ASN A 252 -34.15 10.84 -4.35
C ASN A 252 -33.35 10.40 -5.61
N CYS A 253 -33.21 9.08 -5.77
CA CYS A 253 -32.44 8.46 -6.84
C CYS A 253 -33.40 7.81 -7.85
N ARG A 254 -33.76 8.55 -8.91
CA ARG A 254 -34.54 8.06 -10.06
C ARG A 254 -33.63 7.61 -11.20
#